data_AF-A9URD6-F1
#
_entry.id   AF-A9URD6-F1
#
_cell.length_a   1.000
_cell.length_b   1.000
_cell.length_c   1.000
_cell.angle_alpha   90.00
_cell.angle_beta   90.00
_cell.angle_gamma   90.00
#
_symmetry.space_group_name_H-M   'P 1'
#
loop_
_entity.id
_entity.type
_entity.pdbx_description
1 polymer ?
#
loop_
_entity_poly.entity_id
_entity_poly.type
_entity_poly.pdbx_seq_one_letter_code
_entity_poly.pdbx_strand_id
1 'polypeptide(L)'
;MHVAFLALLPPGTYEGQRSLIDVIARAGPGNVLITTYSQLRVQQSKLQRHNWHYFIMDEGHRIRNPDAGQTLAAKLVPTPHRFILTGSPIQNNLRELWSLFDFVFPGRLSDLPTFELEINQPIQRGSFSNATSAQVR
;
A
#
# COMPACT_ATOMS: atom_id res chain seq x y z
N MET A 1 -11.68 16.18 -10.96
CA MET A 1 -11.48 15.59 -9.62
C MET A 1 -11.84 14.10 -9.68
N HIS A 2 -10.85 13.25 -9.97
CA HIS A 2 -10.95 11.79 -10.03
C HIS A 2 -10.72 11.17 -8.64
N VAL A 3 -11.72 10.53 -8.05
CA VAL A 3 -11.58 9.88 -6.74
C VAL A 3 -11.53 8.37 -6.98
N ALA A 4 -10.37 7.71 -6.84
CA ALA A 4 -10.35 6.25 -6.80
C ALA A 4 -10.66 5.81 -5.36
N PHE A 5 -11.70 5.01 -5.20
CA PHE A 5 -12.13 4.44 -3.94
C PHE A 5 -12.02 2.93 -4.08
N LEU A 6 -10.94 2.31 -3.58
CA LEU A 6 -10.78 0.86 -3.61
C LEU A 6 -11.64 0.25 -2.48
N ALA A 7 -12.87 -0.17 -2.78
CA ALA A 7 -13.73 -0.82 -1.77
C ALA A 7 -14.60 -1.94 -2.35
N LEU A 8 -14.01 -3.12 -2.55
CA LEU A 8 -14.66 -4.45 -2.69
C LEU A 8 -15.91 -4.55 -3.60
N LEU A 9 -15.73 -4.95 -4.87
CA LEU A 9 -16.80 -5.62 -5.63
C LEU A 9 -16.61 -7.16 -5.55
N PRO A 10 -17.70 -7.95 -5.50
CA PRO A 10 -17.61 -9.40 -5.63
C PRO A 10 -17.04 -9.81 -7.00
N PRO A 11 -16.57 -11.06 -7.15
CA PRO A 11 -15.88 -11.52 -8.35
C PRO A 11 -16.85 -11.59 -9.54
N GLY A 12 -17.00 -10.47 -10.25
CA GLY A 12 -17.66 -10.38 -11.54
C GLY A 12 -16.62 -10.26 -12.63
N THR A 13 -16.42 -11.33 -13.40
CA THR A 13 -15.59 -11.35 -14.61
C THR A 13 -16.31 -10.54 -15.68
N TYR A 14 -15.94 -9.26 -15.85
CA TYR A 14 -16.39 -8.49 -17.01
C TYR A 14 -15.53 -8.89 -18.23
N GLU A 15 -15.87 -10.02 -18.83
CA GLU A 15 -15.47 -10.37 -20.19
C GLU A 15 -16.32 -9.55 -21.17
N GLY A 16 -15.79 -8.40 -21.61
CA GLY A 16 -16.48 -7.58 -22.61
C GLY A 16 -15.64 -6.41 -23.07
N GLN A 17 -14.73 -6.68 -24.02
CA GLN A 17 -14.03 -5.79 -24.99
C GLN A 17 -13.46 -4.40 -24.58
N ARG A 18 -13.79 -3.84 -23.42
CA ARG A 18 -13.24 -2.59 -22.85
C ARG A 18 -13.13 -2.75 -21.35
N SER A 19 -11.96 -2.47 -20.78
CA SER A 19 -11.80 -2.58 -19.33
C SER A 19 -12.63 -1.50 -18.63
N LEU A 20 -13.34 -1.85 -17.55
CA LEU A 20 -14.10 -0.89 -16.73
C LEU A 20 -13.20 0.26 -16.25
N ILE A 21 -11.91 -0.02 -16.02
CA ILE A 21 -10.89 0.98 -15.71
C ILE A 21 -10.84 2.07 -16.79
N ASP A 22 -10.76 1.69 -18.06
CA ASP A 22 -10.65 2.65 -19.16
C ASP A 22 -11.94 3.46 -19.36
N VAL A 23 -13.10 2.84 -19.11
CA VAL A 23 -14.39 3.52 -19.19
C VAL A 23 -14.50 4.57 -18.07
N ILE A 24 -14.21 4.19 -16.83
CA ILE A 24 -14.28 5.08 -15.66
C ILE A 24 -13.26 6.22 -15.77
N ALA A 25 -12.03 5.91 -16.22
CA ALA A 25 -11.00 6.92 -16.42
C ALA A 25 -11.40 7.97 -17.47
N ARG A 26 -12.16 7.58 -18.50
CA ARG A 26 -12.61 8.48 -19.59
C ARG A 26 -13.95 9.16 -19.32
N ALA A 27 -14.75 8.67 -18.38
CA ALA A 27 -16.09 9.19 -18.07
C ALA A 27 -16.10 10.54 -17.34
N GLY A 28 -14.93 11.15 -17.09
CA GLY A 28 -14.81 12.47 -16.47
C GLY A 28 -14.63 12.43 -14.94
N PRO A 29 -14.72 13.59 -14.27
CA PRO A 29 -14.55 13.70 -12.81
C PRO A 29 -15.73 13.12 -12.03
N GLY A 30 -15.51 12.77 -10.76
CA GLY A 30 -16.56 12.27 -9.85
C GLY A 30 -16.81 10.75 -9.93
N ASN A 31 -16.14 10.04 -10.83
CA ASN A 31 -16.25 8.59 -10.92
C ASN A 31 -15.35 7.89 -9.89
N VAL A 32 -15.81 6.73 -9.43
CA VAL A 32 -15.16 5.90 -8.42
C VAL A 32 -14.93 4.50 -8.97
N LEU A 33 -13.69 4.02 -8.90
CA LEU A 33 -13.35 2.62 -9.22
C LEU A 33 -13.12 1.83 -7.94
N ILE A 34 -14.02 0.88 -7.71
CA ILE A 34 -13.92 -0.13 -6.68
C ILE A 34 -13.31 -1.40 -7.27
N THR A 35 -12.32 -1.98 -6.59
CA THR A 35 -11.72 -3.26 -7.00
C THR A 35 -11.22 -4.06 -5.80
N THR A 36 -10.85 -5.31 -6.03
CA THR A 36 -10.29 -6.21 -5.02
C THR A 36 -8.76 -6.26 -5.12
N TYR A 37 -8.13 -6.69 -4.04
CA TYR A 37 -6.69 -6.94 -3.97
C TYR A 37 -6.17 -7.87 -5.09
N SER A 38 -6.92 -8.92 -5.42
CA SER A 38 -6.58 -9.85 -6.49
C SER A 38 -6.61 -9.16 -7.86
N GLN A 39 -7.64 -8.34 -8.11
CA GLN A 39 -7.78 -7.60 -9.36
C GLN A 39 -6.78 -6.45 -9.48
N LEU A 40 -6.38 -5.84 -8.37
CA LEU A 40 -5.30 -4.84 -8.33
C LEU A 40 -4.01 -5.40 -8.95
N ARG A 41 -3.62 -6.62 -8.55
CA ARG A 41 -2.42 -7.28 -9.06
C ARG A 41 -2.57 -7.64 -10.55
N VAL A 42 -3.71 -8.18 -10.96
CA VAL A 42 -3.95 -8.60 -12.35
C VAL A 42 -4.03 -7.39 -13.29
N GLN A 43 -4.65 -6.29 -12.85
CA GLN A 43 -4.92 -5.11 -13.67
C GLN A 43 -3.96 -3.95 -13.41
N GLN A 44 -2.87 -4.21 -12.70
CA GLN A 44 -1.85 -3.24 -12.30
C GLN A 44 -1.41 -2.35 -13.47
N SER A 45 -1.07 -2.95 -14.62
CA SER A 45 -0.61 -2.21 -15.80
C SER A 45 -1.66 -1.26 -16.36
N LYS A 46 -2.96 -1.53 -16.17
CA LYS A 46 -4.04 -0.63 -16.60
C LYS A 46 -4.24 0.50 -15.60
N LEU A 47 -4.16 0.19 -14.31
CA LEU A 47 -4.25 1.19 -13.24
C LEU A 47 -3.12 2.23 -13.32
N GLN A 48 -1.91 1.79 -13.69
CA GLN A 48 -0.75 2.66 -13.86
C GLN A 48 -0.82 3.63 -15.05
N ARG A 49 -1.64 3.33 -16.06
CA ARG A 49 -1.78 4.19 -17.25
C ARG A 49 -2.60 5.45 -16.98
N HIS A 50 -3.33 5.48 -15.88
CA HIS A 50 -4.26 6.55 -15.54
C HIS A 50 -3.83 7.24 -14.24
N ASN A 51 -4.01 8.56 -14.18
CA ASN A 51 -3.71 9.35 -12.98
C ASN A 51 -4.92 9.36 -12.04
N TRP A 52 -4.79 8.71 -10.90
CA TRP A 52 -5.78 8.72 -9.83
C TRP A 52 -5.50 9.89 -8.88
N HIS A 53 -6.50 10.53 -8.28
CA HIS A 53 -6.21 11.52 -7.23
C HIS A 53 -6.18 10.92 -5.84
N TYR A 54 -6.99 9.88 -5.61
CA TYR A 54 -7.09 9.20 -4.33
C TYR A 54 -6.84 7.72 -4.54
N PHE A 55 -6.11 7.10 -3.62
CA PHE A 55 -5.95 5.66 -3.55
C PHE A 55 -6.07 5.23 -2.10
N ILE A 56 -7.20 4.61 -1.77
CA ILE A 56 -7.56 4.22 -0.41
C ILE A 56 -7.44 2.70 -0.34
N MET A 57 -6.81 2.16 0.70
CA MET A 57 -6.71 0.72 0.94
C MET A 57 -7.43 0.36 2.21
N ASP A 58 -8.49 -0.43 2.10
CA ASP A 58 -9.15 -1.02 3.26
C ASP A 58 -8.44 -2.29 3.74
N GLU A 59 -8.50 -2.57 5.03
CA GLU A 59 -7.79 -3.68 5.67
C GLU A 59 -6.26 -3.66 5.44
N GLY A 60 -5.61 -2.56 5.86
CA GLY A 60 -4.17 -2.32 5.67
C GLY A 60 -3.24 -3.45 6.10
N HIS A 61 -3.66 -4.33 7.01
CA HIS A 61 -2.92 -5.53 7.38
C HIS A 61 -2.61 -6.46 6.17
N ARG A 62 -3.34 -6.33 5.05
CA ARG A 62 -3.09 -7.06 3.79
C ARG A 62 -1.78 -6.67 3.10
N ILE A 63 -1.28 -5.45 3.29
CA ILE A 63 -0.03 -4.94 2.68
C ILE A 63 1.13 -4.80 3.67
N ARG A 64 1.02 -5.43 4.84
CA ARG A 64 2.08 -5.44 5.86
C ARG A 64 3.39 -6.07 5.37
N ASN A 65 3.31 -7.02 4.43
CA ASN A 65 4.49 -7.63 3.84
C ASN A 65 4.98 -6.77 2.66
N PRO A 66 6.17 -6.14 2.75
CA PRO A 66 6.69 -5.30 1.68
C PRO A 66 7.00 -6.08 0.39
N ASP A 67 7.31 -7.37 0.51
CA ASP A 67 7.71 -8.24 -0.60
C ASP A 67 6.50 -8.87 -1.30
N ALA A 68 5.29 -8.70 -0.76
CA ALA A 68 4.09 -9.28 -1.34
C ALA A 68 3.74 -8.59 -2.67
N GLY A 69 3.43 -9.38 -3.69
CA GLY A 69 3.09 -8.86 -5.03
C GLY A 69 1.88 -7.91 -5.03
N GLN A 70 0.97 -8.02 -4.07
CA GLN A 70 -0.15 -7.08 -3.89
C GLN A 70 0.34 -5.73 -3.37
N THR A 71 1.27 -5.73 -2.40
CA THR A 71 1.89 -4.52 -1.85
C THR A 71 2.69 -3.78 -2.93
N LEU A 72 3.51 -4.50 -3.68
CA LEU A 72 4.28 -3.93 -4.79
C LEU A 72 3.35 -3.35 -5.87
N ALA A 73 2.28 -4.07 -6.23
CA ALA A 73 1.30 -3.58 -7.19
C ALA A 73 0.59 -2.30 -6.70
N ALA A 74 0.22 -2.24 -5.42
CA ALA A 74 -0.40 -1.08 -4.79
C ALA A 74 0.53 0.15 -4.78
N LYS A 75 1.80 -0.05 -4.41
CA LYS A 75 2.79 1.03 -4.34
C LYS A 75 3.07 1.67 -5.70
N LEU A 76 2.95 0.90 -6.79
CA LEU A 76 3.20 1.36 -8.14
C LEU A 76 2.04 2.15 -8.77
N VAL A 77 0.87 2.25 -8.14
CA VAL A 77 -0.25 3.05 -8.66
C VAL A 77 0.06 4.55 -8.47
N PRO A 78 0.06 5.36 -9.55
CA PRO A 78 0.34 6.79 -9.45
C PRO A 78 -0.86 7.53 -8.85
N THR A 79 -0.64 8.19 -7.71
CA THR A 79 -1.65 9.00 -7.01
C THR A 79 -0.99 9.96 -6.02
N PRO A 80 -1.46 11.22 -5.92
CA PRO A 80 -0.96 12.19 -4.95
C PRO A 80 -1.48 11.95 -3.53
N HIS A 81 -2.66 11.34 -3.37
CA HIS A 81 -3.23 11.07 -2.05
C HIS A 81 -3.42 9.57 -1.83
N ARG A 82 -2.86 9.08 -0.72
CA ARG A 82 -2.87 7.67 -0.33
C ARG A 82 -3.39 7.54 1.09
N PHE A 83 -4.32 6.61 1.30
CA PHE A 83 -4.89 6.31 2.61
C PHE A 83 -4.88 4.82 2.86
N ILE A 84 -4.62 4.43 4.10
CA ILE A 84 -4.81 3.08 4.59
C ILE A 84 -5.84 3.15 5.72
N LEU A 85 -6.83 2.26 5.65
CA LEU A 85 -7.78 2.01 6.73
C LEU A 85 -7.45 0.65 7.34
N THR A 86 -7.32 0.58 8.66
CA THR A 86 -7.12 -0.69 9.34
C THR A 86 -7.71 -0.64 10.74
N GLY A 87 -8.47 -1.68 11.11
CA GLY A 87 -8.93 -1.89 12.48
C GLY A 87 -7.99 -2.76 13.32
N SER A 88 -6.94 -3.32 12.71
CA SER A 88 -5.99 -4.19 13.41
C SER A 88 -4.83 -3.37 13.95
N PRO A 89 -4.47 -3.51 15.24
CA PRO A 89 -3.28 -2.85 15.77
C PRO A 89 -2.05 -3.36 15.03
N ILE A 90 -1.13 -2.45 14.71
CA ILE A 90 0.16 -2.80 14.11
C ILE A 90 0.89 -3.69 15.12
N GLN A 91 1.10 -4.95 14.73
CA GLN A 91 1.90 -5.91 15.51
C GLN A 91 3.33 -5.35 15.58
N ASN A 92 4.05 -5.53 16.69
CA ASN A 92 5.36 -4.93 17.03
C ASN A 92 6.54 -5.21 16.05
N ASN A 93 6.26 -5.53 14.79
CA ASN A 93 7.19 -5.71 13.71
C ASN A 93 7.38 -4.38 12.94
N LEU A 94 8.53 -3.73 13.16
CA LEU A 94 8.88 -2.48 12.49
C LEU A 94 8.97 -2.62 10.96
N ARG A 95 9.23 -3.83 10.43
CA ARG A 95 9.20 -4.10 8.99
C ARG A 95 7.81 -3.96 8.40
N GLU A 96 6.78 -4.37 9.16
CA GLU A 96 5.38 -4.21 8.77
C GLU A 96 4.97 -2.74 8.81
N LEU A 97 5.36 -2.03 9.88
CA LEU A 97 5.16 -0.59 9.99
C LEU A 97 5.78 0.16 8.81
N TRP A 98 7.02 -0.16 8.44
CA TRP A 98 7.70 0.41 7.29
C TRP A 98 6.90 0.19 6.00
N SER A 99 6.39 -1.02 5.77
CA SER A 99 5.62 -1.32 4.57
C SER A 99 4.37 -0.44 4.43
N LEU A 100 3.65 -0.23 5.54
CA LEU A 100 2.47 0.63 5.58
C LEU A 100 2.83 2.11 5.37
N PHE A 101 3.89 2.58 6.01
CA PHE A 101 4.38 3.96 5.86
C PHE A 101 4.87 4.24 4.46
N ASP A 102 5.63 3.33 3.85
CA ASP A 102 6.13 3.46 2.49
C ASP A 102 4.98 3.47 1.46
N PHE A 103 3.85 2.82 1.78
CA PHE A 103 2.65 2.98 0.96
C PHE A 103 2.07 4.40 1.06
N VAL A 104 1.82 4.90 2.27
CA VAL A 104 1.16 6.20 2.50
C VAL A 104 2.05 7.37 2.09
N PHE A 105 3.33 7.31 2.43
CA PHE A 105 4.33 8.33 2.15
C PHE A 105 5.63 7.68 1.66
N PRO A 106 5.70 7.33 0.36
CA PRO A 106 6.86 6.67 -0.23
C PRO A 106 8.16 7.46 -0.01
N GLY A 107 9.21 6.77 0.42
CA GLY A 107 10.56 7.34 0.59
C GLY A 107 10.78 8.16 1.87
N ARG A 108 9.78 8.31 2.76
CA ARG A 108 9.95 9.07 4.01
C ARG A 108 10.86 8.39 5.04
N LEU A 109 10.88 7.06 5.04
CA LEU A 109 11.64 6.21 5.95
C LEU A 109 12.85 5.54 5.28
N SER A 110 13.36 6.12 4.18
CA SER A 110 14.40 5.52 3.33
C SER A 110 13.97 4.19 2.71
N ASP A 111 14.87 3.56 1.94
CA ASP A 111 14.66 2.20 1.44
C ASP A 111 14.67 1.17 2.58
N LEU A 112 14.10 -0.01 2.33
CA LEU A 112 13.96 -1.06 3.33
C LEU A 112 15.31 -1.51 3.94
N PRO A 113 16.38 -1.77 3.15
CA PRO A 113 17.70 -2.09 3.70
C PRO A 113 18.23 -1.04 4.66
N THR A 114 18.16 0.24 4.30
CA THR A 114 18.60 1.35 5.14
C THR A 114 17.76 1.43 6.42
N PHE A 115 16.43 1.33 6.31
CA PHE A 115 15.54 1.30 7.47
C PHE A 115 15.84 0.15 8.42
N GLU A 116 16.13 -1.04 7.88
CA GLU A 116 16.46 -2.21 8.70
C GLU A 116 17.75 -2.00 9.50
N LEU A 117 18.78 -1.40 8.90
CA LEU A 117 20.06 -1.15 9.54
C LEU A 117 20.02 0.00 10.55
N GLU A 118 19.35 1.11 10.22
CA GLU A 118 19.40 2.34 11.03
C GLU A 118 18.30 2.41 12.11
N ILE A 119 17.16 1.76 11.91
CA ILE A 119 16.01 1.87 12.81
C ILE A 119 15.64 0.51 13.40
N ASN A 120 15.40 -0.52 12.57
CA ASN A 120 14.89 -1.80 13.06
C ASN A 120 15.90 -2.52 13.96
N GLN A 121 17.13 -2.72 13.48
CA GLN A 121 18.16 -3.43 14.23
C GLN A 121 18.54 -2.74 15.56
N PRO A 122 18.75 -1.41 15.62
CA PRO A 122 19.03 -0.73 16.88
C PRO A 122 17.90 -0.87 17.91
N ILE A 123 16.64 -0.71 17.50
CA ILE A 123 15.49 -0.87 18.40
C ILE A 123 15.39 -2.31 18.91
N GLN A 124 15.60 -3.30 18.05
CA GLN A 124 15.64 -4.70 18.48
C GLN A 124 16.77 -4.95 19.48
N ARG A 125 17.98 -4.44 19.24
CA ARG A 125 19.14 -4.58 20.14
C ARG A 125 18.88 -3.96 21.51
N GLY A 126 18.27 -2.78 21.57
CA GLY A 126 17.87 -2.14 22.83
C GLY A 126 16.79 -2.89 23.61
N SER A 127 16.06 -3.81 22.96
CA SER A 127 15.00 -4.61 23.59
C SER A 127 15.49 -5.92 24.24
N PHE A 128 16.76 -6.32 24.07
CA PHE A 128 17.30 -7.54 24.70
C PHE A 128 17.82 -7.29 26.12
N SER A 129 17.68 -8.29 26.99
CA SER A 129 18.10 -8.23 28.40
C SER A 129 19.62 -8.11 28.62
N ASN A 130 20.42 -8.35 27.58
CA ASN A 130 21.88 -8.17 27.58
C ASN A 130 22.33 -6.87 26.89
N ALA A 131 21.41 -5.95 26.58
CA ALA A 131 21.75 -4.66 25.99
C ALA A 131 22.70 -3.90 26.93
N THR A 132 23.81 -3.43 26.38
CA THR A 132 24.73 -2.58 27.15
C THR A 132 24.08 -1.23 27.40
N SER A 133 24.49 -0.53 28.46
CA SER A 133 23.93 0.77 28.86
C SER A 133 24.00 1.84 27.75
N ALA A 134 24.88 1.67 26.77
CA ALA A 134 25.00 2.52 25.58
C ALA A 134 23.94 2.25 24.50
N GLN A 135 23.29 1.09 24.51
CA GLN A 135 22.29 0.65 23.52
C GLN A 135 20.84 0.91 23.96
N VAL A 136 20.64 1.28 25.23
CA VAL A 136 19.32 1.57 25.83
C VAL A 136 19.03 3.08 25.87
N ARG A 137 20.01 3.92 25.47
CA ARG A 137 19.98 5.37 25.68
C ARG A 137 19.55 6.16 24.45
#